data_AF-A0A126RWK5-F1
#
_entry.id   AF-A0A126RWK5-F1
#
_cell.length_a   1.000
_cell.length_b   1.000
_cell.length_c   1.000
_cell.angle_alpha   90.00
_cell.angle_beta   90.00
_cell.angle_gamma   90.00
#
_symmetry.space_group_name_H-M   'P 1'
#
loop_
_entity.id
_entity.type
_entity.pdbx_description
1 polymer ?
#
loop_
_entity_poly.entity_id
_entity_poly.type
_entity_poly.pdbx_seq_one_letter_code
_entity_poly.pdbx_strand_id
1 'polypeptide(L)'
;MIFRTLIVLAAFSISPALHAKGPQDPGLLFSALEDDYQWDNKLDHARATLSRAIPLGSSFWTALAILEKAGARCTGDRHEPEIARCLYSDSITVHDYYQGHLFWTVEVHLKDRKVGALALDRIVDEN
;
A
#
# COMPACT_ATOMS: atom_id res chain seq x y z
N MET A 1 -73.00 -24.20 -7.37
CA MET A 1 -71.65 -24.32 -7.96
C MET A 1 -70.89 -23.04 -7.67
N ILE A 2 -69.86 -23.11 -6.81
CA ILE A 2 -69.08 -21.96 -6.32
C ILE A 2 -67.71 -22.03 -6.98
N PHE A 3 -67.40 -21.10 -7.90
CA PHE A 3 -66.06 -21.00 -8.48
C PHE A 3 -65.19 -20.10 -7.58
N ARG A 4 -64.22 -20.74 -6.91
CA ARG A 4 -63.17 -20.11 -6.11
C ARG A 4 -62.09 -19.56 -7.05
N THR A 5 -61.87 -18.25 -7.03
CA THR A 5 -60.77 -17.59 -7.71
C THR A 5 -59.48 -17.77 -6.89
N LEU A 6 -58.46 -18.38 -7.49
CA LEU A 6 -57.14 -18.59 -6.90
C LEU A 6 -56.32 -17.30 -6.92
N ILE A 7 -55.78 -16.93 -5.76
CA ILE A 7 -54.83 -15.83 -5.57
C ILE A 7 -53.44 -16.32 -6.01
N VAL A 8 -52.81 -15.61 -6.95
CA VAL A 8 -51.43 -15.84 -7.37
C VAL A 8 -50.50 -15.10 -6.38
N LEU A 9 -49.77 -15.86 -5.55
CA LEU A 9 -48.69 -15.31 -4.73
C LEU A 9 -47.45 -15.07 -5.62
N ALA A 10 -47.08 -13.80 -5.82
CA ALA A 10 -45.79 -13.44 -6.37
C ALA A 10 -44.71 -13.64 -5.28
N ALA A 11 -43.82 -14.62 -5.49
CA ALA A 11 -42.66 -14.84 -4.65
C ALA A 11 -41.62 -13.76 -4.92
N PHE A 12 -41.52 -12.78 -4.02
CA PHE A 12 -40.42 -11.81 -3.99
C PHE A 12 -39.16 -12.52 -3.44
N SER A 13 -38.29 -12.96 -4.33
CA SER A 13 -36.96 -13.47 -3.96
C SER A 13 -36.06 -12.29 -3.55
N ILE A 14 -36.06 -11.94 -2.27
CA ILE A 14 -35.07 -11.04 -1.69
C ILE A 14 -33.76 -11.82 -1.63
N SER A 15 -32.88 -11.61 -2.61
CA SER A 15 -31.52 -12.14 -2.55
C SER A 15 -30.77 -11.34 -1.49
N PRO A 16 -30.22 -11.97 -0.43
CA PRO A 16 -29.33 -11.26 0.48
C PRO A 16 -28.11 -10.83 -0.34
N ALA A 17 -27.86 -9.52 -0.39
CA ALA A 17 -26.60 -9.00 -0.88
C ALA A 17 -25.49 -9.53 0.03
N LEU A 18 -24.92 -10.66 -0.37
CA LEU A 18 -23.68 -11.18 0.17
C LEU A 18 -22.63 -10.11 -0.13
N HIS A 19 -22.40 -9.21 0.83
CA HIS A 19 -21.25 -8.33 0.81
C HIS A 19 -20.05 -9.27 0.83
N ALA A 20 -19.50 -9.54 -0.35
CA ALA A 20 -18.17 -10.07 -0.49
C ALA A 20 -17.28 -9.04 0.22
N LYS A 21 -16.88 -9.37 1.45
CA LYS A 21 -15.79 -8.71 2.15
C LYS A 21 -14.61 -8.88 1.22
N GLY A 22 -14.32 -7.84 0.43
CA GLY A 22 -13.18 -7.84 -0.47
C GLY A 22 -11.95 -8.27 0.33
N PRO A 23 -10.99 -8.97 -0.31
CA PRO A 23 -9.76 -9.36 0.37
C PRO A 23 -9.25 -8.14 1.12
N GLN A 24 -9.13 -8.28 2.44
CA GLN A 24 -8.58 -7.19 3.24
C GLN A 24 -7.16 -7.00 2.73
N ASP A 25 -6.97 -5.93 1.95
CA ASP A 25 -5.65 -5.47 1.59
C ASP A 25 -4.89 -5.30 2.91
N PRO A 26 -3.82 -6.07 3.17
CA PRO A 26 -3.06 -5.98 4.42
C PRO A 26 -2.53 -4.56 4.68
N GLY A 27 -2.59 -3.69 3.66
CA GLY A 27 -1.91 -2.41 3.66
C GLY A 27 -0.44 -2.62 3.32
N LEU A 28 0.23 -1.52 3.00
CA LEU A 28 1.67 -1.54 2.78
C LEU A 28 2.40 -1.97 4.06
N LEU A 29 3.35 -2.89 3.92
CA LEU A 29 4.31 -3.28 4.96
C LEU A 29 5.71 -3.22 4.36
N PHE A 30 6.66 -2.58 5.04
CA PHE A 30 8.04 -2.53 4.58
C PHE A 30 8.73 -3.89 4.62
N SER A 31 8.32 -4.79 5.51
CA SER A 31 8.79 -6.19 5.50
C SER A 31 8.41 -6.92 4.21
N ALA A 32 7.23 -6.64 3.64
CA ALA A 32 6.83 -7.23 2.36
C ALA A 32 7.68 -6.67 1.19
N LEU A 33 8.09 -5.40 1.27
CA LEU A 33 9.05 -4.84 0.29
C LEU A 33 10.42 -5.50 0.41
N GLU A 34 10.85 -5.83 1.63
CA GLU A 34 12.09 -6.56 1.88
C GLU A 34 12.01 -8.00 1.36
N ASP A 35 10.92 -8.71 1.59
CA ASP A 35 10.70 -10.06 1.07
C ASP A 35 10.73 -10.07 -0.48
N ASP A 36 10.03 -9.11 -1.11
CA ASP A 36 10.03 -8.93 -2.57
C ASP A 36 11.43 -8.58 -3.10
N TYR A 37 12.19 -7.77 -2.37
CA TYR A 37 13.58 -7.42 -2.74
C TYR A 37 14.50 -8.64 -2.65
N GLN A 38 14.43 -9.41 -1.57
CA GLN A 38 15.33 -10.55 -1.33
C GLN A 38 15.11 -11.69 -2.33
N TRP A 39 13.90 -11.85 -2.84
CA TRP A 39 13.57 -12.90 -3.81
C TRP A 39 14.35 -12.77 -5.13
N ASP A 40 14.45 -11.57 -5.69
CA ASP A 40 15.10 -11.32 -6.98
C ASP A 40 16.35 -10.44 -6.92
N ASN A 41 16.71 -9.96 -5.72
CA ASN A 41 17.74 -8.94 -5.47
C ASN A 41 17.56 -7.69 -6.36
N LYS A 42 16.31 -7.33 -6.63
CA LYS A 42 15.92 -6.24 -7.53
C LYS A 42 14.80 -5.42 -6.91
N LEU A 43 14.95 -4.10 -7.00
CA LEU A 43 13.93 -3.15 -6.50
C LEU A 43 12.62 -3.16 -7.30
N ASP A 44 12.58 -3.77 -8.48
CA ASP A 44 11.42 -3.66 -9.38
C ASP A 44 10.15 -4.29 -8.78
N HIS A 45 10.27 -5.43 -8.10
CA HIS A 45 9.15 -6.07 -7.41
C HIS A 45 8.67 -5.23 -6.22
N ALA A 46 9.58 -4.73 -5.39
CA ALA A 46 9.26 -3.81 -4.30
C ALA A 46 8.58 -2.52 -4.81
N ARG A 47 9.06 -1.95 -5.94
CA ARG A 47 8.43 -0.80 -6.61
C ARG A 47 7.02 -1.13 -7.10
N ALA A 48 6.80 -2.32 -7.65
CA ALA A 48 5.48 -2.75 -8.09
C ALA A 48 4.52 -2.92 -6.90
N THR A 49 4.99 -3.47 -5.78
CA THR A 49 4.21 -3.57 -4.53
C THR A 49 3.87 -2.20 -3.97
N LEU A 50 4.83 -1.28 -3.90
CA LEU A 50 4.59 0.11 -3.50
C LEU A 50 3.57 0.81 -4.41
N SER A 51 3.70 0.65 -5.74
CA SER A 51 2.81 1.29 -6.73
C SER A 51 1.39 0.74 -6.69
N ARG A 52 1.20 -0.53 -6.29
CA ARG A 52 -0.12 -1.11 -6.03
C ARG A 52 -0.75 -0.53 -4.78
N ALA A 53 0.02 -0.35 -3.71
CA ALA A 53 -0.46 0.22 -2.46
C ALA A 53 -0.76 1.74 -2.59
N ILE A 54 0.02 2.46 -3.38
CA ILE A 54 -0.13 3.90 -3.61
C ILE A 54 -0.27 4.15 -5.12
N PRO A 55 -1.50 4.05 -5.67
CA PRO A 55 -1.72 4.30 -7.09
C PRO A 55 -1.40 5.75 -7.47
N LEU A 56 -0.89 5.96 -8.69
CA LEU A 56 -0.76 7.30 -9.27
C LEU A 56 -2.12 8.01 -9.33
N GLY A 57 -2.12 9.32 -9.11
CA GLY A 57 -3.33 10.13 -9.02
C GLY A 57 -4.05 10.06 -7.66
N SER A 58 -3.59 9.21 -6.74
CA SER A 58 -4.04 9.24 -5.34
C SER A 58 -3.70 10.59 -4.69
N SER A 59 -4.46 10.96 -3.66
CA SER A 59 -4.21 12.22 -2.95
C SER A 59 -2.90 12.14 -2.16
N PHE A 60 -2.20 13.27 -2.05
CA PHE A 60 -0.99 13.38 -1.23
C PHE A 60 -1.19 12.83 0.20
N TRP A 61 -2.26 13.27 0.87
CA TRP A 61 -2.55 12.86 2.24
C TRP A 61 -2.85 11.37 2.38
N THR A 62 -3.46 10.76 1.37
CA THR A 62 -3.68 9.30 1.35
C THR A 62 -2.36 8.55 1.25
N ALA A 63 -1.44 8.98 0.39
CA ALA A 63 -0.13 8.35 0.24
C ALA A 63 0.68 8.43 1.54
N LEU A 64 0.70 9.61 2.18
CA LEU A 64 1.35 9.79 3.48
C LEU A 64 0.75 8.89 4.56
N ALA A 65 -0.59 8.85 4.67
CA ALA A 65 -1.25 8.03 5.67
C ALA A 65 -0.94 6.53 5.50
N ILE A 66 -0.81 6.06 4.25
CA ILE A 66 -0.41 4.67 3.97
C ILE A 66 1.02 4.41 4.44
N LEU A 67 1.96 5.29 4.09
CA LEU A 67 3.37 5.17 4.45
C LEU A 67 3.61 5.27 5.96
N GLU A 68 2.96 6.23 6.62
CA GLU A 68 3.04 6.42 8.08
C GLU A 68 2.41 5.25 8.84
N LYS A 69 1.27 4.73 8.36
CA LYS A 69 0.66 3.52 8.92
C LYS A 69 1.56 2.29 8.75
N ALA A 70 2.34 2.24 7.67
CA ALA A 70 3.35 1.21 7.45
C ALA A 70 4.61 1.39 8.33
N GLY A 71 4.71 2.48 9.09
CA GLY A 71 5.80 2.75 10.02
C GLY A 71 6.86 3.74 9.52
N ALA A 72 6.69 4.33 8.33
CA ALA A 72 7.61 5.36 7.85
C ALA A 72 7.38 6.68 8.59
N ARG A 73 8.45 7.49 8.69
CA ARG A 73 8.35 8.90 9.06
C ARG A 73 8.48 9.77 7.83
N CYS A 74 7.44 10.55 7.56
CA CYS A 74 7.37 11.41 6.39
C CYS A 74 7.72 12.86 6.71
N THR A 75 8.52 13.48 5.85
CA THR A 75 8.87 14.89 5.90
C THR A 75 8.66 15.52 4.52
N GLY A 76 8.11 16.73 4.50
CA GLY A 76 8.09 17.57 3.31
C GLY A 76 9.34 18.45 3.27
N ASP A 77 9.89 18.70 2.09
CA ASP A 77 10.94 19.70 1.91
C ASP A 77 10.31 21.07 1.63
N ARG A 78 10.76 22.11 2.35
CA ARG A 78 10.28 23.48 2.12
C ARG A 78 10.78 24.07 0.80
N HIS A 79 11.91 23.59 0.29
CA HIS A 79 12.49 24.05 -0.97
C HIS A 79 11.93 23.26 -2.16
N GLU A 80 11.47 22.03 -1.92
CA GLU A 80 10.87 21.14 -2.91
C GLU A 80 9.48 20.68 -2.44
N PRO A 81 8.47 21.58 -2.42
CA PRO A 81 7.14 21.28 -1.87
C PRO A 81 6.37 20.24 -2.68
N GLU A 82 6.83 19.93 -3.90
CA GLU A 82 6.28 18.87 -4.75
C GLU A 82 6.85 17.49 -4.39
N ILE A 83 7.73 17.38 -3.39
CA ILE A 83 8.29 16.10 -2.95
C ILE A 83 8.09 15.93 -1.45
N ALA A 84 7.58 14.77 -1.06
CA ALA A 84 7.67 14.29 0.31
C ALA A 84 8.57 13.05 0.38
N ARG A 85 9.45 13.04 1.38
CA ARG A 85 10.34 11.91 1.65
C ARG A 85 9.84 11.16 2.88
N CYS A 86 9.67 9.85 2.76
CA CYS A 86 9.24 8.98 3.84
C CYS A 86 10.30 7.92 4.09
N LEU A 87 10.84 7.90 5.31
CA LEU A 87 11.90 6.99 5.72
C LEU A 87 11.36 5.94 6.68
N TYR A 88 11.55 4.67 6.34
CA TYR A 88 11.42 3.55 7.26
C TYR A 88 12.80 2.97 7.56
N SER A 89 13.01 2.57 8.81
CA SER A 89 14.26 1.96 9.25
C SER A 89 14.00 0.71 10.08
N ASP A 90 14.76 -0.33 9.87
CA ASP A 90 14.74 -1.55 10.69
C ASP A 90 16.16 -2.09 10.93
N SER A 91 16.32 -2.96 11.92
CA SER A 91 17.58 -3.68 12.15
C SER A 91 17.53 -5.02 11.44
N ILE A 92 18.59 -5.36 10.71
CA ILE A 92 18.70 -6.63 9.98
C ILE A 92 19.99 -7.35 10.32
N THR A 93 20.02 -8.65 10.08
CA THR A 93 21.26 -9.43 10.11
C THR A 93 21.77 -9.58 8.68
N VAL A 94 23.02 -9.17 8.44
CA VAL A 94 23.70 -9.29 7.15
C VAL A 94 24.62 -10.52 7.20
N HIS A 95 24.51 -11.38 6.19
CA HIS A 95 25.25 -12.64 6.07
C HIS A 95 25.17 -13.55 7.31
N ASP A 96 24.07 -13.50 8.06
CA ASP A 96 23.84 -14.26 9.31
C ASP A 96 24.80 -13.94 10.48
N TYR A 97 25.67 -12.93 10.34
CA TYR A 97 26.71 -12.63 11.34
C TYR A 97 26.79 -11.15 11.74
N TYR A 98 26.53 -10.21 10.83
CA TYR A 98 26.71 -8.78 11.09
C TYR A 98 25.37 -8.11 11.38
N GLN A 99 25.33 -7.20 12.35
CA GLN A 99 24.17 -6.34 12.56
C GLN A 99 24.26 -5.15 11.61
N GLY A 100 23.21 -4.94 10.83
CA GLY A 100 23.09 -3.80 9.93
C GLY A 100 21.80 -3.03 10.17
N HIS A 101 21.77 -1.80 9.68
CA HIS A 101 20.58 -0.96 9.65
C HIS A 101 20.05 -0.87 8.23
N LEU A 102 18.83 -1.33 8.03
CA LEU A 102 18.10 -1.23 6.77
C LEU A 102 17.32 0.08 6.74
N PHE A 103 17.44 0.80 5.64
CA PHE A 103 16.68 2.01 5.36
C PHE A 103 15.93 1.86 4.04
N TRP A 104 14.61 2.05 4.10
CA TRP A 104 13.76 2.21 2.94
C TRP A 104 13.35 3.66 2.82
N THR A 105 13.67 4.29 1.69
CA THR A 105 13.29 5.67 1.39
C THR A 105 12.29 5.69 0.26
N VAL A 106 11.10 6.22 0.53
CA VAL A 106 10.08 6.49 -0.48
C VAL A 106 10.05 7.98 -0.75
N GLU A 107 10.21 8.38 -2.01
CA GLU A 107 9.90 9.74 -2.43
C GLU A 107 8.56 9.78 -3.15
N VAL A 108 7.64 10.59 -2.63
CA VAL A 108 6.34 10.86 -3.22
C VAL A 108 6.44 12.16 -4.00
N HIS A 109 6.47 12.04 -5.32
CA HIS A 109 6.53 13.18 -6.24
C HIS A 109 5.11 13.59 -6.62
N LEU A 110 4.82 14.87 -6.44
CA LEU A 110 3.49 15.43 -6.63
C LEU A 110 3.34 16.07 -8.01
N LYS A 111 2.13 15.96 -8.53
CA LYS A 111 1.65 16.69 -9.69
C LYS A 111 0.21 17.12 -9.40
N ASP A 112 -0.06 18.41 -9.42
CA ASP A 112 -1.37 18.98 -9.12
C ASP A 112 -1.94 18.50 -7.75
N ARG A 113 -1.06 18.42 -6.72
CA ARG A 113 -1.37 17.92 -5.35
C ARG A 113 -1.75 16.44 -5.25
N LYS A 114 -1.49 15.66 -6.30
CA LYS A 114 -1.69 14.21 -6.35
C LYS A 114 -0.37 13.50 -6.60
N VAL A 115 -0.30 12.21 -6.30
CA VAL A 115 0.89 11.41 -6.60
C VAL A 115 1.08 11.33 -8.11
N GLY A 116 2.14 11.95 -8.61
CA GLY A 116 2.56 11.92 -10.01
C GLY A 116 3.59 10.84 -10.30
N ALA A 117 4.48 10.58 -9.33
CA ALA A 117 5.47 9.50 -9.39
C ALA A 117 5.87 9.04 -7.98
N LEU A 118 6.46 7.85 -7.90
CA LEU A 118 7.03 7.29 -6.69
C LEU A 118 8.45 6.84 -6.99
N ALA A 119 9.39 7.22 -6.13
CA ALA A 119 10.73 6.62 -6.10
C ALA A 119 10.87 5.78 -4.84
N LEU A 120 11.64 4.70 -4.96
CA LEU A 120 11.93 3.78 -3.87
C LEU A 120 13.41 3.45 -3.92
N ASP A 121 14.08 3.66 -2.79
CA ASP A 121 15.47 3.32 -2.56
C ASP A 121 15.63 2.47 -1.28
N ARG A 122 16.67 1.65 -1.27
CA ARG A 122 17.02 0.74 -0.18
C ARG A 122 18.51 0.82 0.09
N ILE A 123 18.86 1.17 1.32
CA ILE A 123 20.25 1.24 1.78
C ILE A 123 20.41 0.33 3.00
N VAL A 124 21.52 -0.39 3.05
CA VAL A 124 21.95 -1.11 4.24
C VAL A 124 23.25 -0.48 4.71
N ASP A 125 23.26 -0.06 5.97
CA ASP A 125 24.45 0.40 6.67
C ASP A 125 24.98 -0.76 7.53
N GLU A 126 26.16 -1.25 7.19
CA GLU A 126 26.83 -2.37 7.88
C GLU A 126 27.81 -1.81 8.92
N ASN A 127 27.71 -2.26 10.17
CA ASN A 127 28.64 -1.92 11.24
C ASN A 127 29.76 -2.95 11.39
#